data_AF-A0A7C7AHA3-F1
#
_entry.id   AF-A0A7C7AHA3-F1
#
_cell.length_a   1.000
_cell.length_b   1.000
_cell.length_c   1.000
_cell.angle_alpha   90.00
_cell.angle_beta   90.00
_cell.angle_gamma   90.00
#
_symmetry.space_group_name_H-M   'P 1'
#
loop_
_entity.id
_entity.type
_entity.pdbx_description
1 polymer ?
#
loop_
_entity_poly.entity_id
_entity_poly.type
_entity_poly.pdbx_seq_one_letter_code
_entity_poly.pdbx_strand_id
1 'polypeptide(L)'
;MYNIAAVSFGELFLKGKNRGSFEQRLTDQIKYALKDFNGVTVYKDSGKVYVETKNHEDMDQIIERVRKIFGISNISPSVKTGKDVDAIIDKTLELFAYLLEKKDIKTFKVKTNRTDKTFPIKSMDFNALVGGKILEKFRSVKVDVHNPDVEIYIDIKKSCYISSERIKSLGGLPVGSNGRALLLLSGGIDSPVAG
;
A
#
# COMPACT_ATOMS: atom_id res chain seq x y z
N MET A 1 -11.36 -7.99 -1.16
CA MET A 1 -11.02 -7.17 -2.35
C MET A 1 -9.52 -7.09 -2.57
N TYR A 2 -8.77 -6.49 -1.65
CA TYR A 2 -7.32 -6.36 -1.74
C TYR A 2 -6.60 -7.70 -1.56
N ASN A 3 -5.59 -7.95 -2.38
CA ASN A 3 -4.77 -9.18 -2.34
C ASN A 3 -3.30 -8.90 -2.00
N ILE A 4 -2.89 -7.62 -2.00
CA ILE A 4 -1.55 -7.22 -1.62
C ILE A 4 -1.54 -5.90 -0.87
N ALA A 5 -0.60 -5.74 0.07
CA ALA A 5 -0.30 -4.47 0.70
C ALA A 5 1.13 -4.04 0.37
N ALA A 6 1.29 -2.86 -0.23
CA ALA A 6 2.59 -2.26 -0.48
C ALA A 6 3.02 -1.42 0.73
N VAL A 7 4.08 -1.84 1.40
CA VAL A 7 4.62 -1.25 2.62
C VAL A 7 5.82 -0.37 2.27
N SER A 8 5.71 0.92 2.55
CA SER A 8 6.79 1.90 2.32
C SER A 8 7.51 2.24 3.62
N PHE A 9 8.81 2.49 3.52
CA PHE A 9 9.67 2.85 4.66
C PHE A 9 9.74 4.37 4.84
N GLY A 10 10.18 4.82 6.02
CA GLY A 10 10.45 6.24 6.27
C GLY A 10 11.67 6.76 5.48
N GLU A 11 11.51 7.86 4.73
CA GLU A 11 12.55 8.45 3.87
C GLU A 11 13.80 8.92 4.62
N LEU A 12 13.64 9.36 5.87
CA LEU A 12 14.73 9.90 6.69
C LEU A 12 15.85 8.89 6.99
N PHE A 13 15.56 7.59 6.92
CA PHE A 13 16.47 6.54 7.41
C PHE A 13 17.18 5.76 6.31
N LEU A 14 16.82 6.02 5.04
CA LEU A 14 17.40 5.35 3.88
C LEU A 14 18.63 6.09 3.32
N LYS A 15 19.06 7.19 3.94
CA LYS A 15 20.29 7.91 3.58
C LYS A 15 21.50 7.22 4.23
N GLY A 16 22.38 6.64 3.41
CA GLY A 16 23.68 6.10 3.84
C GLY A 16 23.85 4.59 3.69
N LYS A 17 24.95 4.05 4.22
CA LYS A 17 25.42 2.67 4.00
C LYS A 17 24.57 1.57 4.67
N ASN A 18 23.63 1.92 5.55
CA ASN A 18 22.88 0.96 6.37
C ASN A 18 21.52 0.57 5.79
N ARG A 19 21.11 1.15 4.65
CA ARG A 19 19.77 0.94 4.06
C ARG A 19 19.35 -0.52 3.99
N GLY A 20 20.21 -1.40 3.45
CA GLY A 20 19.88 -2.82 3.28
C GLY A 20 19.60 -3.55 4.60
N SER A 21 20.30 -3.19 5.69
CA SER A 21 20.08 -3.82 7.00
C SER A 21 18.78 -3.36 7.65
N PHE A 22 18.40 -2.09 7.49
CA PHE A 22 17.10 -1.57 7.92
C PHE A 22 15.95 -2.26 7.19
N GLU A 23 16.01 -2.34 5.86
CA GLU A 23 14.97 -2.98 5.05
C GLU A 23 14.83 -4.46 5.42
N GLN A 24 15.95 -5.16 5.65
CA GLN A 24 15.93 -6.56 6.05
C GLN A 24 15.28 -6.75 7.43
N ARG A 25 15.71 -5.99 8.45
CA ARG A 25 15.13 -6.08 9.80
C ARG A 25 13.63 -5.84 9.81
N LEU A 26 13.18 -4.84 9.07
CA LEU A 26 11.77 -4.52 8.99
C LEU A 26 10.98 -5.60 8.25
N THR A 27 11.57 -6.20 7.21
CA THR A 27 11.00 -7.39 6.55
C THR A 27 10.83 -8.54 7.53
N ASP A 28 11.83 -8.80 8.38
CA ASP A 28 11.78 -9.88 9.36
C ASP A 28 10.74 -9.61 10.47
N GLN A 29 10.60 -8.36 10.91
CA GLN A 29 9.54 -7.94 11.83
C GLN A 29 8.14 -8.12 11.22
N ILE A 30 7.95 -7.77 9.94
CA ILE A 30 6.69 -8.01 9.23
C ILE A 30 6.38 -9.50 9.18
N LYS A 31 7.36 -10.33 8.79
CA LYS A 31 7.18 -11.80 8.77
C LYS A 31 6.81 -12.35 10.15
N TYR A 32 7.47 -11.87 11.20
CA TYR A 32 7.17 -12.30 12.57
C TYR A 32 5.77 -11.89 13.02
N ALA A 33 5.35 -10.65 12.74
CA ALA A 33 4.02 -10.14 13.10
C ALA A 33 2.89 -10.89 12.37
N LEU A 34 3.18 -11.43 11.19
CA LEU A 34 2.23 -12.13 10.33
C LEU A 34 2.36 -13.65 10.37
N LYS A 35 3.15 -14.21 11.29
CA LYS A 35 3.44 -15.66 11.37
C LYS A 35 2.20 -16.55 11.57
N ASP A 36 1.13 -15.99 12.13
CA ASP A 36 -0.11 -16.72 12.41
C ASP A 36 -1.08 -16.74 11.21
N PHE A 37 -0.78 -15.99 10.14
CA PHE A 37 -1.58 -15.98 8.93
C PHE A 37 -1.08 -17.02 7.92
N ASN A 38 -1.99 -17.87 7.44
CA ASN A 38 -1.69 -18.84 6.40
C ASN A 38 -1.76 -18.18 5.01
N GLY A 39 -0.95 -18.68 4.06
CA GLY A 39 -1.01 -18.21 2.67
C GLY A 39 -0.50 -16.78 2.45
N VAL A 40 0.24 -16.22 3.41
CA VAL A 40 0.88 -14.90 3.30
C VAL A 40 2.31 -15.03 2.79
N THR A 41 2.66 -14.22 1.79
CA THR A 41 4.01 -14.11 1.23
C THR A 41 4.52 -12.69 1.42
N VAL A 42 5.71 -12.55 2.01
CA VAL A 42 6.36 -11.26 2.25
C VAL A 42 7.66 -11.18 1.45
N TYR A 43 7.76 -10.20 0.55
CA TYR A 43 8.93 -10.03 -0.31
C TYR A 43 9.29 -8.55 -0.53
N LYS A 44 10.54 -8.29 -0.90
CA LYS A 44 11.04 -6.95 -1.24
C LYS A 44 10.99 -6.75 -2.74
N ASP A 45 10.48 -5.60 -3.19
CA ASP A 45 10.57 -5.18 -4.58
C ASP A 45 10.50 -3.64 -4.70
N SER A 46 11.26 -3.07 -5.64
CA SER A 46 11.23 -1.64 -5.97
C SER A 46 11.34 -0.70 -4.74
N GLY A 47 12.16 -1.05 -3.75
CA GLY A 47 12.37 -0.25 -2.53
C GLY A 47 11.19 -0.27 -1.54
N LYS A 48 10.26 -1.22 -1.69
CA LYS A 48 9.13 -1.48 -0.78
C LYS A 48 9.16 -2.94 -0.32
N VAL A 49 8.42 -3.24 0.74
CA VAL A 49 8.02 -4.61 1.08
C VAL A 49 6.59 -4.81 0.63
N TYR A 50 6.31 -5.93 -0.02
CA TYR A 50 4.97 -6.34 -0.38
C TYR A 50 4.56 -7.50 0.52
N VAL A 51 3.32 -7.43 1.00
CA VAL A 51 2.66 -8.48 1.76
C VAL A 51 1.48 -8.96 0.92
N GLU A 52 1.61 -10.13 0.31
CA GLU A 52 0.61 -10.75 -0.56
C GLU A 52 -0.10 -11.87 0.20
N THR A 53 -1.43 -11.96 0.07
CA THR A 53 -2.23 -13.00 0.72
C THR A 53 -3.18 -13.65 -0.27
N LYS A 54 -3.33 -14.97 -0.19
CA LYS A 54 -4.39 -15.70 -0.91
C LYS A 54 -5.75 -15.56 -0.23
N ASN A 55 -5.76 -15.27 1.08
CA ASN A 55 -6.96 -15.08 1.88
C ASN A 55 -7.26 -13.58 1.96
N HIS A 56 -8.07 -13.07 1.03
CA HIS A 56 -8.33 -11.63 0.93
C HIS A 56 -9.08 -11.06 2.16
N GLU A 57 -9.77 -11.90 2.92
CA GLU A 57 -10.48 -11.53 4.16
C GLU A 57 -9.52 -11.17 5.30
N ASP A 58 -8.30 -11.72 5.28
CA ASP A 58 -7.27 -11.46 6.29
C ASP A 58 -6.63 -10.07 6.11
N MET A 59 -6.82 -9.42 4.97
CA MET A 59 -6.08 -8.21 4.60
C MET A 59 -6.23 -7.08 5.63
N ASP A 60 -7.45 -6.85 6.13
CA ASP A 60 -7.69 -5.78 7.10
C ASP A 60 -6.92 -6.02 8.41
N GLN A 61 -6.87 -7.28 8.87
CA GLN A 61 -6.09 -7.67 10.05
C GLN A 61 -4.58 -7.61 9.79
N ILE A 62 -4.13 -8.02 8.60
CA ILE A 62 -2.74 -7.92 8.17
C ILE A 62 -2.29 -6.46 8.20
N ILE A 63 -3.07 -5.55 7.60
CA ILE A 63 -2.78 -4.11 7.59
C ILE A 63 -2.67 -3.59 9.02
N GLU A 64 -3.61 -3.94 9.90
CA GLU A 64 -3.63 -3.46 11.28
C GLU A 64 -2.42 -3.95 12.09
N ARG A 65 -1.97 -5.20 11.88
CA ARG A 65 -0.72 -5.70 12.50
C ARG A 65 0.51 -4.99 11.94
N VAL A 66 0.60 -4.84 10.63
CA VAL A 66 1.74 -4.20 9.97
C VAL A 66 1.82 -2.71 10.35
N ARG A 67 0.69 -2.02 10.51
CA ARG A 67 0.62 -0.61 10.90
C ARG A 67 1.25 -0.32 12.27
N LYS A 68 1.36 -1.33 13.14
CA LYS A 68 1.96 -1.20 14.49
C LYS A 68 3.47 -1.39 14.49
N ILE A 69 4.09 -1.63 13.35
CA ILE A 69 5.53 -1.85 13.23
C ILE A 69 6.23 -0.50 13.00
N PHE A 70 7.11 -0.12 13.93
CA PHE A 70 7.97 1.05 13.78
C PHE A 70 8.94 0.91 12.59
N GLY A 71 9.24 2.02 11.91
CA GLY A 71 10.00 2.06 10.65
C GLY A 71 9.14 2.12 9.40
N ILE A 72 7.86 1.76 9.49
CA ILE A 72 6.91 1.83 8.37
C ILE A 72 6.31 3.23 8.31
N SER A 73 6.39 3.88 7.16
CA SER A 73 5.80 5.21 6.96
C SER A 73 4.35 5.12 6.53
N ASN A 74 4.04 4.21 5.59
CA ASN A 74 2.70 4.04 5.06
C ASN A 74 2.52 2.66 4.43
N ILE A 75 1.26 2.26 4.37
CA ILE A 75 0.79 1.01 3.78
C ILE A 75 -0.25 1.38 2.72
N SER A 76 -0.11 0.85 1.52
CA SER A 76 -1.09 1.00 0.44
C SER A 76 -1.71 -0.36 0.14
N PRO A 77 -2.93 -0.63 0.63
CA PRO A 77 -3.71 -1.78 0.20
C PRO A 77 -3.96 -1.69 -1.30
N SER A 78 -3.76 -2.79 -2.02
CA SER A 78 -3.81 -2.80 -3.46
C SER A 78 -4.39 -4.10 -4.02
N VAL A 79 -4.81 -4.02 -5.26
CA VAL A 79 -5.14 -5.15 -6.11
C VAL A 79 -3.97 -5.36 -7.07
N LYS A 80 -3.29 -6.49 -6.95
CA LYS A 80 -2.28 -6.96 -7.88
C LYS A 80 -2.95 -7.74 -9.00
N THR A 81 -2.62 -7.38 -10.24
CA THR A 81 -3.09 -8.05 -11.44
C THR A 81 -1.95 -8.13 -12.48
N GLY A 82 -2.24 -8.78 -13.61
CA GLY A 82 -1.36 -8.81 -14.78
C GLY A 82 -1.17 -7.43 -15.41
N LYS A 83 -0.49 -7.40 -16.56
CA LYS A 83 -0.28 -6.16 -17.35
C LYS A 83 -1.24 -6.00 -18.51
N ASP A 84 -2.18 -6.94 -18.65
CA ASP A 84 -3.19 -6.88 -19.68
C ASP A 84 -4.13 -5.68 -19.44
N VAL A 85 -4.45 -4.95 -20.52
CA VAL A 85 -5.21 -3.70 -20.44
C VAL A 85 -6.60 -3.96 -19.89
N ASP A 86 -7.28 -5.00 -20.39
CA ASP A 86 -8.64 -5.32 -20.00
C ASP A 86 -8.67 -5.81 -18.55
N ALA A 87 -7.71 -6.66 -18.17
CA ALA A 87 -7.57 -7.11 -16.78
C ALA A 87 -7.35 -5.96 -15.78
N ILE A 88 -6.60 -4.91 -16.16
CA ILE A 88 -6.39 -3.73 -15.31
C ILE A 88 -7.68 -2.92 -15.21
N ILE A 89 -8.39 -2.71 -16.32
CA ILE A 89 -9.67 -1.99 -16.33
C ILE A 89 -10.69 -2.71 -15.45
N ASP A 90 -10.86 -4.02 -15.64
CA ASP A 90 -11.82 -4.82 -14.87
C ASP A 90 -11.54 -4.76 -13.37
N LYS A 91 -10.28 -4.96 -12.96
CA LYS A 91 -9.88 -4.84 -11.55
C LYS A 91 -10.03 -3.43 -11.00
N THR A 92 -9.84 -2.41 -11.84
CA THR A 92 -10.10 -1.03 -11.44
C THR A 92 -11.59 -0.78 -11.19
N LEU A 93 -12.46 -1.30 -12.06
CA LEU A 93 -13.91 -1.17 -11.92
C LEU A 93 -14.44 -1.96 -10.72
N GLU A 94 -13.92 -3.16 -10.46
CA GLU A 94 -14.22 -3.92 -9.24
C GLU A 94 -13.82 -3.14 -7.99
N LEU A 95 -12.62 -2.55 -7.96
CA LEU A 95 -12.17 -1.74 -6.85
C LEU A 95 -13.05 -0.51 -6.66
N PHE A 96 -13.41 0.16 -7.74
CA PHE A 96 -14.25 1.36 -7.68
C PHE A 96 -15.65 1.05 -7.14
N ALA A 97 -16.27 -0.06 -7.57
CA ALA A 97 -17.55 -0.53 -7.03
C ALA A 97 -17.46 -0.79 -5.52
N TYR A 98 -16.43 -1.51 -5.08
CA TYR A 98 -16.19 -1.78 -3.66
C TYR A 98 -16.01 -0.48 -2.84
N LEU A 99 -15.40 0.56 -3.42
CA LEU A 99 -15.23 1.84 -2.75
C LEU A 99 -16.55 2.63 -2.65
N LEU A 100 -17.39 2.58 -3.69
CA LEU A 100 -18.72 3.21 -3.68
C LEU A 100 -19.65 2.61 -2.61
N GLU A 101 -19.53 1.32 -2.31
CA GLU A 101 -20.29 0.69 -1.22
C GLU A 101 -19.85 1.18 0.17
N LYS A 102 -18.61 1.65 0.32
CA LYS A 102 -18.00 2.01 1.61
C LYS A 102 -17.90 3.51 1.88
N LYS A 103 -17.99 4.35 0.86
CA LYS A 103 -17.75 5.81 0.95
C LYS A 103 -18.72 6.57 0.05
N ASP A 104 -19.15 7.77 0.46
CA ASP A 104 -19.88 8.69 -0.42
C ASP A 104 -18.89 9.35 -1.39
N ILE A 105 -18.72 8.76 -2.58
CA ILE A 105 -17.80 9.22 -3.62
C ILE A 105 -18.62 9.87 -4.73
N LYS A 106 -18.35 11.14 -5.02
CA LYS A 106 -18.99 11.90 -6.13
C LYS A 106 -17.99 12.26 -7.21
N THR A 107 -16.72 12.38 -6.85
CA THR A 107 -15.64 12.77 -7.73
C THR A 107 -14.46 11.81 -7.63
N PHE A 108 -13.77 11.60 -8.74
CA PHE A 108 -12.59 10.75 -8.76
C PHE A 108 -11.53 11.24 -9.75
N LYS A 109 -10.32 10.71 -9.57
CA LYS A 109 -9.20 10.87 -10.50
C LYS A 109 -8.50 9.55 -10.71
N VAL A 110 -8.00 9.30 -11.93
CA VAL A 110 -7.10 8.19 -12.21
C VAL A 110 -5.68 8.73 -12.40
N LYS A 111 -4.70 8.09 -11.77
CA LYS A 111 -3.30 8.41 -11.91
C LYS A 111 -2.47 7.16 -12.15
N THR A 112 -1.93 7.06 -13.35
CA THR A 112 -1.07 5.95 -13.78
C THR A 112 0.40 6.32 -13.66
N ASN A 113 1.15 5.52 -12.91
CA ASN A 113 2.61 5.50 -12.96
C ASN A 113 3.09 4.29 -13.76
N ARG A 114 4.09 4.49 -14.62
CA ARG A 114 4.59 3.46 -15.54
C ARG A 114 6.10 3.38 -15.44
N THR A 115 6.57 2.47 -14.58
CA THR A 115 7.99 2.11 -14.50
C THR A 115 8.36 1.21 -15.68
N ASP A 116 7.48 0.27 -16.05
CA ASP A 116 7.69 -0.58 -17.22
C ASP A 116 7.32 0.15 -18.53
N LYS A 117 8.35 0.56 -19.28
CA LYS A 117 8.17 1.32 -20.52
C LYS A 117 7.71 0.46 -21.71
N THR A 118 7.62 -0.86 -21.56
CA THR A 118 7.09 -1.77 -22.59
C THR A 118 5.58 -1.79 -22.64
N PHE A 119 4.89 -1.29 -21.60
CA PHE A 119 3.43 -1.19 -21.61
C PHE A 119 2.97 -0.21 -22.70
N PRO A 120 2.01 -0.60 -23.56
CA PRO A 120 1.78 0.02 -24.87
C PRO A 120 1.11 1.40 -24.81
N ILE A 121 0.37 1.70 -23.74
CA ILE A 121 -0.40 2.93 -23.59
C ILE A 121 0.37 3.91 -22.69
N LYS A 122 0.45 5.18 -23.08
CA LYS A 122 1.07 6.22 -22.24
C LYS A 122 0.17 6.51 -21.03
N SER A 123 0.78 6.93 -19.92
CA SER A 123 0.05 7.16 -18.66
C SER A 123 -1.15 8.11 -18.77
N MET A 124 -1.03 9.20 -19.53
CA MET A 124 -2.14 10.15 -19.71
C MET A 124 -3.29 9.53 -20.50
N ASP A 125 -2.98 8.86 -21.61
CA ASP A 125 -3.98 8.18 -22.44
C ASP A 125 -4.66 7.04 -21.65
N PHE A 126 -3.89 6.33 -20.82
CA PHE A 126 -4.43 5.27 -19.97
C PHE A 126 -5.32 5.82 -18.85
N ASN A 127 -4.97 6.96 -18.24
CA ASN A 127 -5.86 7.63 -17.28
C ASN A 127 -7.19 8.00 -17.92
N ALA A 128 -7.18 8.55 -19.14
CA ALA A 128 -8.38 8.92 -19.87
C ALA A 128 -9.23 7.69 -20.22
N LEU A 129 -8.60 6.61 -20.71
CA LEU A 129 -9.26 5.35 -21.04
C LEU A 129 -9.98 4.74 -19.82
N VAL A 130 -9.26 4.57 -18.71
CA VAL A 130 -9.81 3.99 -17.48
C VAL A 130 -10.88 4.92 -16.88
N GLY A 131 -10.65 6.23 -16.90
CA GLY A 131 -11.63 7.23 -16.45
C GLY A 131 -12.94 7.16 -17.25
N GLY A 132 -12.85 7.03 -18.58
CA GLY A 132 -14.01 6.82 -19.45
C GLY A 132 -14.79 5.56 -19.06
N LYS A 133 -14.09 4.44 -18.82
CA LYS A 133 -14.72 3.18 -18.39
C LYS A 133 -15.42 3.29 -17.04
N ILE A 134 -14.85 4.05 -16.10
CA ILE A 134 -15.50 4.33 -14.81
C ILE A 134 -16.78 5.15 -15.03
N LEU A 135 -16.74 6.21 -15.86
CA LEU A 135 -17.91 7.05 -16.15
C LEU A 135 -19.02 6.31 -16.89
N GLU A 136 -18.67 5.42 -17.82
CA GLU A 136 -19.62 4.57 -18.55
C GLU A 136 -20.41 3.66 -17.60
N LYS A 137 -19.71 3.05 -16.62
CA LYS A 137 -20.29 2.09 -15.68
C LYS A 137 -21.00 2.75 -14.50
N PHE A 138 -20.46 3.86 -13.98
CA PHE A 138 -20.93 4.52 -12.76
C PHE A 138 -21.39 5.95 -13.07
N ARG A 139 -22.68 6.11 -13.42
CA ARG A 139 -23.23 7.40 -13.85
C ARG A 139 -23.36 8.46 -12.75
N SER A 140 -23.20 8.08 -11.48
CA SER A 140 -23.32 8.97 -10.32
C SER A 140 -22.06 9.77 -10.00
N VAL A 141 -20.93 9.48 -10.67
CA VAL A 141 -19.64 10.11 -10.38
C VAL A 141 -19.15 11.00 -11.52
N LYS A 142 -18.26 11.94 -11.20
CA LYS A 142 -17.61 12.86 -12.15
C LYS A 142 -16.10 12.84 -11.96
N VAL A 143 -15.36 13.34 -12.95
CA VAL A 143 -13.91 13.50 -12.84
C VAL A 143 -13.59 14.87 -12.22
N ASP A 144 -12.75 14.88 -11.19
CA ASP A 144 -12.10 16.09 -10.67
C ASP A 144 -10.59 15.83 -10.59
N VAL A 145 -9.81 16.57 -11.38
CA VAL A 145 -8.35 16.39 -11.46
C VAL A 145 -7.59 17.16 -10.38
N HIS A 146 -8.26 18.08 -9.68
CA HIS A 146 -7.69 18.96 -8.67
C HIS A 146 -7.96 18.46 -7.26
N ASN A 147 -9.22 18.21 -6.92
CA ASN A 147 -9.66 17.81 -5.58
C ASN A 147 -10.66 16.64 -5.61
N PRO A 148 -10.22 15.44 -6.03
CA PRO A 148 -11.09 14.27 -6.07
C PRO A 148 -11.39 13.71 -4.67
N ASP A 149 -12.59 13.16 -4.48
CA ASP A 149 -12.93 12.38 -3.26
C ASP A 149 -12.09 11.10 -3.19
N VAL A 150 -11.78 10.52 -4.35
CA VAL A 150 -10.91 9.34 -4.46
C VAL A 150 -9.94 9.43 -5.63
N GLU A 151 -8.66 9.13 -5.36
CA GLU A 151 -7.64 8.97 -6.40
C GLU A 151 -7.35 7.48 -6.59
N ILE A 152 -7.66 6.95 -7.79
CA ILE A 152 -7.26 5.61 -8.19
C ILE A 152 -5.84 5.68 -8.76
N TYR A 153 -4.90 5.09 -8.03
CA TYR A 153 -3.50 5.01 -8.40
C TYR A 153 -3.19 3.65 -9.02
N ILE A 154 -2.71 3.66 -10.26
CA ILE A 154 -2.33 2.48 -11.04
C ILE A 154 -0.82 2.49 -11.24
N ASP A 155 -0.11 1.52 -10.68
CA ASP A 155 1.35 1.42 -10.77
C ASP A 155 1.75 0.21 -11.62
N ILE A 156 2.20 0.48 -12.85
CA ILE A 156 2.57 -0.54 -13.86
C ILE A 156 4.08 -0.79 -13.82
N LYS A 157 4.45 -1.97 -13.33
CA LYS A 157 5.82 -2.49 -13.20
C LYS A 157 5.92 -3.84 -13.91
N LYS A 158 6.55 -4.84 -13.29
CA LYS A 158 6.48 -6.25 -13.74
C LYS A 158 5.05 -6.81 -13.66
N SER A 159 4.31 -6.37 -12.65
CA SER A 159 2.86 -6.56 -12.47
C SER A 159 2.19 -5.20 -12.35
N CYS A 160 0.86 -5.16 -12.38
CA CYS A 160 0.08 -3.95 -12.11
C CYS A 160 -0.45 -3.95 -10.68
N TYR A 161 -0.37 -2.81 -10.01
CA TYR A 161 -0.92 -2.59 -8.67
C TYR A 161 -1.91 -1.43 -8.71
N ILE A 162 -3.14 -1.68 -8.29
CA ILE A 162 -4.23 -0.70 -8.29
C ILE A 162 -4.59 -0.41 -6.84
N SER A 163 -4.57 0.86 -6.43
CA SER A 163 -4.82 1.30 -5.06
C SER A 163 -5.61 2.59 -5.02
N SER A 164 -6.30 2.86 -3.92
CA SER A 164 -7.08 4.09 -3.73
C SER A 164 -6.77 4.84 -2.43
N GLU A 165 -5.91 4.27 -1.59
CA GLU A 165 -5.60 4.84 -0.29
C GLU A 165 -4.17 4.56 0.16
N ARG A 166 -3.69 5.42 1.06
CA ARG A 166 -2.37 5.35 1.68
C ARG A 166 -2.53 5.53 3.17
N ILE A 167 -2.46 4.42 3.90
CA ILE A 167 -2.67 4.37 5.34
C ILE A 167 -1.38 4.78 6.04
N LYS A 168 -1.44 5.83 6.86
CA LYS A 168 -0.30 6.29 7.68
C LYS A 168 -0.03 5.30 8.81
N SER A 169 1.24 4.95 8.99
CA SER A 169 1.73 4.05 10.04
C SER A 169 2.48 4.84 11.12
N LEU A 170 2.97 4.16 12.17
CA LEU A 170 3.66 4.79 13.31
C LEU A 170 4.92 5.58 12.92
N GLY A 171 5.55 5.27 11.80
CA GLY A 171 6.84 5.86 11.44
C GLY A 171 7.94 5.42 12.40
N GLY A 172 8.89 6.31 12.71
CA GLY A 172 10.02 5.97 13.58
C GLY A 172 11.02 5.02 12.91
N LEU A 173 11.79 4.30 13.73
CA LEU A 173 12.87 3.41 13.29
C LEU A 173 12.56 1.95 13.58
N PRO A 174 13.00 0.99 12.74
CA PRO A 174 12.80 -0.43 13.02
C PRO A 174 13.37 -0.81 14.37
N VAL A 175 12.60 -1.51 15.20
CA VAL A 175 13.02 -1.86 16.56
C VAL A 175 14.36 -2.62 16.54
N GLY A 176 15.28 -2.20 17.41
CA GLY A 176 16.63 -2.76 17.52
C GLY A 176 17.64 -2.26 16.49
N SER A 177 17.27 -1.34 15.59
CA SER A 177 18.22 -0.78 14.62
C SER A 177 19.25 0.19 15.22
N ASN A 178 18.94 0.81 16.36
CA ASN A 178 19.80 1.79 17.04
C ASN A 178 20.38 1.25 18.35
N GLY A 179 20.70 -0.05 18.40
CA GLY A 179 21.24 -0.69 19.59
C GLY A 179 20.15 -1.12 20.60
N ARG A 180 20.54 -1.21 21.87
CA ARG A 180 19.71 -1.67 22.99
C ARG A 180 19.88 -0.71 24.17
N ALA A 181 18.80 -0.53 24.93
CA ALA A 181 18.79 0.29 26.14
C ALA A 181 18.06 -0.44 27.27
N LEU A 182 18.22 0.05 28.51
CA LEU A 182 17.47 -0.40 29.68
C LEU A 182 16.41 0.65 30.03
N LEU A 183 15.17 0.21 30.27
CA LEU A 183 14.07 1.05 30.71
C LEU A 183 13.79 0.78 32.20
N LEU A 184 13.82 1.84 33.01
CA LEU A 184 13.34 1.78 34.39
C LEU A 184 11.81 1.82 34.38
N LEU A 185 11.19 0.65 34.50
CA LEU A 185 9.74 0.51 34.50
C LEU A 185 9.18 0.69 35.92
N SER A 186 8.29 1.67 36.10
CA SER A 186 7.58 1.95 37.34
C SER A 186 6.06 1.77 37.16
N GLY A 187 5.32 1.77 38.26
CA GLY A 187 3.84 1.74 38.23
C GLY A 187 3.19 3.06 37.79
N GLY A 188 3.98 4.11 37.54
CA GLY A 188 3.50 5.38 36.99
C GLY A 188 3.23 5.32 35.49
N ILE A 189 2.52 6.32 34.97
CA ILE A 189 2.11 6.39 33.55
C ILE A 189 3.30 6.75 32.65
N ASP A 190 4.33 7.43 33.18
CA ASP A 190 5.41 7.99 32.36
C ASP A 190 6.40 6.93 31.87
N SER A 191 6.79 5.97 32.72
CA SER A 191 7.80 4.98 32.36
C SER A 191 7.39 4.03 31.21
N PRO A 192 6.13 3.55 31.11
CA PRO A 192 5.68 2.80 29.94
C PRO A 192 5.58 3.64 28.66
N VAL A 193 5.37 4.96 28.76
CA VAL A 193 5.29 5.86 27.60
C VAL A 193 6.69 6.22 27.08
N ALA A 194 7.68 6.26 27.97
CA ALA A 194 9.06 6.60 27.62
C ALA A 194 9.79 5.51 26.80
N GLY A 195 9.31 4.25 26.81
CA GLY A 195 10.01 3.09 26.23
C GLY A 195 9.21 2.26 25.24
#